data_AF-A0A4U8V0S0-F1
#
_entry.id   AF-A0A4U8V0S0-F1
#
_cell.length_a   1.000
_cell.length_b   1.000
_cell.length_c   1.000
_cell.angle_alpha   90.00
_cell.angle_beta   90.00
_cell.angle_gamma   90.00
#
_symmetry.space_group_name_H-M   'P 1'
#
loop_
_entity.id
_entity.type
_entity.pdbx_description
1 polymer ?
#
loop_
_entity_poly.entity_id
_entity_poly.type
_entity_poly.pdbx_seq_one_letter_code
_entity_poly.pdbx_strand_id
1 'polypeptide(L)'
;MSVLAARLLRNAVAVPKSATIVPACSMYKNPYLDRFHNKNKVSPDFYKKTTGLTGLFVNENPHRALTVVYGRILRALEQVPSNAAYRRYTEQIVKRRLALVQEENDIVKLEEKIGMGQIEEVIEQAEYELKCVRAVIESKAWEPLVEKSPEGQWRWPVV
;
A
#
# COMPACT_ATOMS: atom_id res chain seq x y z
N MET A 1 60.78 -21.47 -35.75
CA MET A 1 59.89 -22.06 -36.79
C MET A 1 58.66 -22.56 -36.06
N SER A 2 57.44 -22.08 -36.19
CA SER A 2 56.77 -21.31 -37.22
C SER A 2 55.61 -20.54 -36.57
N VAL A 3 55.32 -19.39 -37.16
CA VAL A 3 54.24 -18.47 -36.81
C VAL A 3 52.92 -19.07 -37.29
N LEU A 4 51.86 -19.09 -36.47
CA LEU A 4 50.50 -19.32 -36.95
C LEU A 4 49.50 -18.49 -36.13
N ALA A 5 49.20 -17.32 -36.71
CA ALA A 5 48.19 -16.39 -36.25
C ALA A 5 46.80 -17.04 -36.32
N ALA A 6 46.11 -17.12 -35.18
CA ALA A 6 44.69 -17.45 -35.14
C ALA A 6 43.88 -16.21 -35.53
N ARG A 7 43.49 -16.12 -36.81
CA ARG A 7 42.47 -15.19 -37.30
C ARG A 7 41.13 -15.53 -36.63
N LEU A 8 40.68 -14.70 -35.69
CA LEU A 8 39.29 -14.65 -35.26
C LEU A 8 38.43 -14.12 -36.43
N LEU A 9 37.89 -15.04 -37.24
CA LEU A 9 36.79 -14.71 -38.14
C LEU A 9 35.55 -14.45 -37.27
N ARG A 10 35.18 -13.18 -37.12
CA ARG A 10 33.85 -12.79 -36.64
C ARG A 10 32.85 -13.29 -37.68
N ASN A 11 32.17 -14.39 -37.38
CA ASN A 11 30.95 -14.75 -38.10
C ASN A 11 29.92 -13.65 -37.82
N ALA A 12 29.71 -12.77 -38.79
CA ALA A 12 28.56 -11.88 -38.79
C ALA A 12 27.31 -12.75 -38.97
N VAL A 13 26.55 -12.93 -37.90
CA VAL A 13 25.20 -13.49 -37.99
C VAL A 13 24.39 -12.53 -38.86
N ALA A 14 24.12 -12.94 -40.08
CA ALA A 14 23.22 -12.23 -40.97
C ALA A 14 21.84 -12.18 -40.30
N VAL A 15 21.41 -10.98 -39.90
CA VAL A 15 20.04 -10.75 -39.46
C VAL A 15 19.13 -10.92 -40.68
N PRO A 16 18.20 -11.89 -40.69
CA PRO A 16 17.32 -12.09 -41.83
C PRO A 16 16.42 -10.87 -42.01
N LYS A 17 16.51 -10.26 -43.20
CA LYS A 17 15.57 -9.25 -43.69
C LYS A 17 14.24 -9.93 -44.03
N SER A 18 13.37 -10.07 -43.04
CA SER A 18 11.91 -10.17 -43.18
C SER A 18 11.29 -10.50 -41.82
N ALA A 19 11.38 -9.57 -40.88
CA ALA A 19 10.36 -9.50 -39.84
C ALA A 19 9.23 -8.68 -40.41
N THR A 20 8.10 -9.31 -40.75
CA THR A 20 6.82 -8.61 -40.70
C THR A 20 6.75 -8.01 -39.30
N ILE A 21 6.87 -6.69 -39.21
CA ILE A 21 6.55 -5.95 -37.98
C ILE A 21 5.05 -6.09 -37.84
N VAL A 22 4.61 -7.22 -37.26
CA VAL A 22 3.25 -7.32 -36.74
C VAL A 22 3.17 -6.19 -35.71
N PRO A 23 2.25 -5.22 -35.82
CA PRO A 23 2.11 -4.19 -34.81
C PRO A 23 1.73 -4.89 -33.51
N ALA A 24 2.72 -5.15 -32.65
CA ALA A 24 2.54 -5.94 -31.43
C ALA A 24 1.72 -5.20 -30.36
N CYS A 25 1.27 -3.99 -30.66
CA CYS A 25 0.34 -3.23 -29.83
C CYS A 25 -1.09 -3.43 -30.36
N SER A 26 -1.64 -4.61 -30.09
CA SER A 26 -3.11 -4.75 -30.05
C SER A 26 -3.62 -3.84 -28.94
N MET A 27 -4.65 -3.03 -29.20
CA MET A 27 -5.26 -2.13 -28.22
C MET A 27 -5.68 -2.86 -26.91
N TYR A 28 -5.89 -4.18 -26.99
CA TYR A 28 -6.27 -5.05 -25.88
C TYR A 28 -5.10 -5.70 -25.13
N LYS A 29 -3.86 -5.55 -25.62
CA LYS A 29 -2.63 -5.97 -24.94
C LYS A 29 -1.93 -4.75 -24.36
N ASN A 30 -2.53 -4.19 -23.30
CA ASN A 30 -1.92 -3.11 -22.56
C ASN A 30 -1.16 -3.68 -21.35
N PRO A 31 0.19 -3.60 -21.31
CA PRO A 31 0.99 -4.13 -20.20
C PRO A 31 0.63 -3.52 -18.84
N TYR A 32 0.03 -2.31 -18.82
CA TYR A 32 -0.48 -1.71 -17.59
C TYR A 32 -1.73 -2.45 -17.05
N LEU A 33 -2.67 -2.82 -17.92
CA LEU A 33 -3.87 -3.58 -17.54
C LEU A 33 -3.51 -5.01 -17.13
N ASP A 34 -2.59 -5.64 -17.87
CA ASP A 34 -2.13 -7.01 -17.58
C ASP A 34 -1.53 -7.13 -16.18
N ARG A 35 -0.80 -6.10 -15.71
CA ARG A 35 -0.26 -6.07 -14.34
C ARG A 35 -1.36 -6.15 -13.28
N PHE A 36 -2.46 -5.43 -13.48
CA PHE A 36 -3.59 -5.45 -12.56
C PHE A 36 -4.35 -6.78 -12.65
N HIS A 37 -4.64 -7.27 -13.86
CA HIS A 37 -5.28 -8.59 -14.03
C HIS A 37 -4.48 -9.73 -13.40
N ASN A 38 -3.15 -9.67 -13.43
CA ASN A 38 -2.29 -10.64 -12.76
C ASN A 38 -2.33 -10.53 -11.23
N LYS A 39 -2.45 -9.32 -10.68
CA LYS A 39 -2.65 -9.11 -9.23
C LYS A 39 -4.02 -9.58 -8.73
N ASN A 40 -5.02 -9.63 -9.60
CA ASN A 40 -6.40 -9.96 -9.23
C ASN A 40 -6.66 -11.46 -9.15
N LYS A 41 -5.67 -12.30 -9.47
CA LYS A 41 -5.83 -13.74 -9.46
C LYS A 41 -5.85 -14.24 -8.01
N VAL A 42 -7.06 -14.43 -7.50
CA VAL A 42 -7.32 -15.11 -6.24
C VAL A 42 -7.37 -16.61 -6.50
N SER A 43 -6.93 -17.42 -5.54
CA SER A 43 -7.12 -18.87 -5.54
C SER A 43 -8.59 -19.22 -5.83
N PRO A 44 -8.87 -20.20 -6.71
CA PRO A 44 -10.24 -20.57 -7.09
C PRO A 44 -11.09 -21.05 -5.90
N ASP A 45 -10.45 -21.56 -4.85
CA ASP A 45 -11.09 -22.10 -3.65
C ASP A 45 -11.40 -21.01 -2.60
N PHE A 46 -10.95 -19.76 -2.81
CA PHE A 46 -11.18 -18.68 -1.86
C PHE A 46 -12.62 -18.15 -1.95
N TYR A 47 -13.24 -17.89 -0.79
CA TYR A 47 -14.66 -17.55 -0.71
C TYR A 47 -15.02 -16.21 -1.39
N LYS A 48 -14.09 -15.24 -1.43
CA LYS A 48 -14.31 -13.91 -2.03
C LYS A 48 -13.62 -13.79 -3.39
N LYS A 49 -14.40 -13.73 -4.48
CA LYS A 49 -13.83 -13.62 -5.84
C LYS A 49 -13.40 -12.20 -6.20
N THR A 50 -14.17 -11.20 -5.78
CA THR A 50 -13.95 -9.78 -6.08
C THR A 50 -14.49 -8.91 -4.94
N THR A 51 -13.91 -7.74 -4.72
CA THR A 51 -14.39 -6.71 -3.77
C THR A 51 -15.56 -5.89 -4.32
N GLY A 52 -15.75 -5.86 -5.65
CA GLY A 52 -16.72 -4.99 -6.31
C GLY A 52 -16.26 -3.53 -6.49
N LEU A 53 -15.07 -3.19 -5.99
CA LEU A 53 -14.48 -1.87 -6.08
C LEU A 53 -13.32 -1.85 -7.09
N THR A 54 -13.31 -0.85 -7.98
CA THR A 54 -12.25 -0.70 -8.98
C THR A 54 -10.94 -0.29 -8.32
N GLY A 55 -9.87 -1.06 -8.57
CA GLY A 55 -8.54 -0.76 -8.04
C GLY A 55 -8.26 -1.32 -6.65
N LEU A 56 -9.26 -1.87 -5.95
CA LEU A 56 -9.10 -2.56 -4.69
C LEU A 56 -9.23 -4.08 -4.90
N PHE A 57 -8.14 -4.80 -4.73
CA PHE A 57 -8.08 -6.23 -5.03
C PHE A 57 -8.19 -7.07 -3.77
N VAL A 58 -8.82 -8.24 -3.91
CA VAL A 58 -9.03 -9.16 -2.79
C VAL A 58 -7.70 -9.61 -2.22
N ASN A 59 -7.60 -9.63 -0.89
CA ASN A 59 -6.45 -10.15 -0.19
C ASN A 59 -6.79 -11.51 0.42
N GLU A 60 -6.05 -12.55 0.06
CA GLU A 60 -6.26 -13.91 0.58
C GLU A 60 -5.92 -14.05 2.07
N ASN A 61 -4.97 -13.26 2.56
CA ASN A 61 -4.44 -13.38 3.91
C ASN A 61 -4.56 -12.06 4.70
N PRO A 62 -5.77 -11.55 4.96
CA PRO A 62 -5.98 -10.23 5.55
C PRO A 62 -5.46 -10.14 6.99
N HIS A 63 -5.63 -11.19 7.81
CA HIS A 63 -5.15 -11.21 9.21
C HIS A 63 -3.64 -11.00 9.30
N ARG A 64 -2.87 -11.67 8.43
CA ARG A 64 -1.41 -11.52 8.36
C ARG A 64 -1.03 -10.10 7.93
N ALA A 65 -1.68 -9.58 6.89
CA ALA A 65 -1.43 -8.23 6.40
C ALA A 65 -1.68 -7.18 7.49
N LEU A 66 -2.85 -7.23 8.14
CA LEU A 66 -3.22 -6.31 9.22
C LEU A 66 -2.27 -6.40 10.41
N THR A 67 -1.92 -7.61 10.84
CA THR A 67 -0.98 -7.81 11.96
C THR A 67 0.37 -7.17 11.67
N VAL A 68 0.89 -7.32 10.44
CA VAL A 68 2.15 -6.70 10.02
C VAL A 68 2.06 -5.18 9.99
N VAL A 69 0.98 -4.63 9.41
CA VAL A 69 0.83 -3.16 9.28
C VAL A 69 0.62 -2.52 10.66
N TYR A 70 -0.25 -3.06 11.50
CA TYR A 70 -0.45 -2.55 12.87
C TYR A 70 0.82 -2.68 13.73
N GLY A 71 1.55 -3.79 13.61
CA GLY A 71 2.85 -3.93 14.28
C GLY A 71 3.86 -2.88 13.85
N ARG A 72 3.88 -2.51 12.56
CA ARG A 72 4.73 -1.41 12.05
C ARG A 72 4.29 -0.05 12.56
N ILE A 73 2.98 0.20 12.64
CA ILE A 73 2.43 1.46 13.18
C ILE A 73 2.84 1.63 14.64
N LEU A 74 2.67 0.60 15.48
CA LEU A 74 3.04 0.66 16.89
C LEU A 74 4.54 0.97 17.07
N ARG A 75 5.42 0.34 16.28
CA ARG A 75 6.87 0.64 16.29
C ARG A 75 7.18 2.07 15.84
N ALA A 76 6.44 2.60 14.86
CA ALA A 76 6.63 3.98 14.40
C ALA A 76 6.17 4.99 15.47
N LEU A 77 5.06 4.71 16.17
CA LEU A 77 4.53 5.55 17.24
C LEU A 77 5.47 5.64 18.45
N GLU A 78 6.37 4.68 18.67
CA GLU A 78 7.38 4.76 19.73
C GLU A 78 8.26 6.01 19.65
N GLN A 79 8.47 6.56 18.44
CA GLN A 79 9.27 7.77 18.20
C GLN A 79 8.57 9.07 18.61
N VAL A 80 7.23 9.05 18.70
CA VAL A 80 6.42 10.20 19.12
C VAL A 80 6.36 10.22 20.65
N PRO A 81 6.43 11.35 21.35
CA PRO A 81 6.40 11.34 22.82
C PRO A 81 5.03 10.87 23.37
N SER A 82 5.03 10.19 24.52
CA SER A 82 3.83 9.55 25.11
C SER A 82 2.75 10.53 25.57
N ASN A 83 3.11 11.78 25.82
CA ASN A 83 2.19 12.86 26.15
C ASN A 83 1.40 13.38 24.94
N ALA A 84 1.87 13.13 23.71
CA ALA A 84 1.22 13.59 22.50
C ALA A 84 -0.18 12.96 22.38
N ALA A 85 -1.20 13.80 22.19
CA ALA A 85 -2.58 13.35 22.05
C ALA A 85 -2.74 12.36 20.88
N TYR A 86 -2.09 12.64 19.75
CA TYR A 86 -2.09 11.76 18.59
C TYR A 86 -1.62 10.34 18.92
N ARG A 87 -0.48 10.19 19.62
CA ARG A 87 0.06 8.88 20.01
C ARG A 87 -0.92 8.12 20.92
N ARG A 88 -1.48 8.79 21.93
CA ARG A 88 -2.41 8.15 22.89
C ARG A 88 -3.63 7.56 22.19
N TYR A 89 -4.28 8.32 21.32
CA TYR A 89 -5.51 7.89 20.65
C TYR A 89 -5.25 6.87 19.54
N THR A 90 -4.20 7.07 18.74
CA THR A 90 -3.85 6.11 17.67
C THR A 90 -3.41 4.76 18.23
N GLU A 91 -2.60 4.74 19.30
CA GLU A 91 -2.25 3.49 19.97
C GLU A 91 -3.49 2.75 20.49
N GLN A 92 -4.44 3.48 21.10
CA GLN A 92 -5.68 2.88 21.60
C GLN A 92 -6.50 2.25 20.47
N ILE A 93 -6.65 2.96 19.34
CA ILE A 93 -7.39 2.47 18.17
C ILE A 93 -6.69 1.24 17.58
N VAL A 94 -5.38 1.33 17.35
CA VAL A 94 -4.59 0.25 16.74
C VAL A 94 -4.56 -0.98 17.63
N LYS A 95 -4.38 -0.84 18.95
CA LYS A 95 -4.42 -1.97 19.90
C LYS A 95 -5.80 -2.62 19.94
N ARG A 96 -6.88 -1.84 19.94
CA ARG A 96 -8.25 -2.37 19.88
C ARG A 96 -8.49 -3.16 18.60
N ARG A 97 -8.09 -2.62 17.44
CA ARG A 97 -8.24 -3.30 16.14
C ARG A 97 -7.39 -4.56 16.07
N LEU A 98 -6.15 -4.49 16.54
CA LEU A 98 -5.25 -5.65 16.58
C LEU A 98 -5.82 -6.77 17.47
N ALA A 99 -6.41 -6.44 18.62
CA ALA A 99 -7.08 -7.41 19.47
C ALA A 99 -8.25 -8.11 18.74
N LEU A 100 -9.09 -7.35 18.02
CA LEU A 100 -10.18 -7.93 17.22
C LEU A 100 -9.66 -8.86 16.12
N VAL A 101 -8.57 -8.49 15.44
CA VAL A 101 -7.93 -9.30 14.39
C VAL A 101 -7.35 -10.61 14.94
N GLN A 102 -6.96 -10.65 16.23
CA GLN A 102 -6.45 -11.83 16.91
C GLN A 102 -7.56 -12.71 17.50
N GLU A 103 -8.68 -12.11 17.91
CA GLU A 103 -9.82 -12.81 18.52
C GLU A 103 -10.63 -13.58 17.46
N GLU A 104 -10.90 -12.96 16.32
CA GLU A 104 -11.70 -13.56 15.25
C GLU A 104 -10.82 -14.10 14.13
N ASN A 105 -11.04 -15.36 13.75
CA ASN A 105 -10.41 -15.98 12.57
C ASN A 105 -11.29 -15.87 11.31
N ASP A 106 -12.59 -15.66 11.48
CA ASP A 106 -13.54 -15.54 10.37
C ASP A 106 -13.57 -14.11 9.84
N ILE A 107 -13.27 -13.94 8.55
CA ILE A 107 -13.14 -12.61 7.94
C ILE A 107 -14.47 -11.84 7.92
N VAL A 108 -15.59 -12.51 7.64
CA VAL A 108 -16.92 -11.86 7.58
C VAL A 108 -17.33 -11.32 8.95
N LYS A 109 -17.13 -12.11 10.02
CA LYS A 109 -17.41 -11.66 11.39
C LYS A 109 -16.47 -10.54 11.82
N LEU A 110 -15.22 -10.58 11.39
CA LEU A 110 -14.25 -9.52 11.64
C LEU A 110 -14.69 -8.20 10.98
N GLU A 111 -15.16 -8.23 9.73
CA GLU A 111 -15.71 -7.06 9.03
C GLU A 111 -16.88 -6.44 9.80
N GLU A 112 -17.82 -7.25 10.26
CA GLU A 112 -18.97 -6.80 11.07
C GLU A 112 -18.54 -6.20 12.42
N LYS A 113 -17.59 -6.83 13.13
CA LYS A 113 -17.08 -6.31 14.41
C LYS A 113 -16.33 -4.99 14.26
N ILE A 114 -15.59 -4.79 13.17
CA ILE A 114 -14.86 -3.54 12.91
C ILE A 114 -15.82 -2.44 12.43
N GLY A 115 -16.81 -2.79 11.59
CA GLY A 115 -17.83 -1.86 11.12
C GLY A 115 -17.31 -0.74 10.22
N MET A 116 -16.22 -0.97 9.47
CA MET A 116 -15.58 0.02 8.59
C MET A 116 -15.43 -0.45 7.14
N GLY A 117 -16.48 -1.06 6.58
CA GLY A 117 -16.48 -1.56 5.21
C GLY A 117 -15.81 -2.93 5.08
N GLN A 118 -15.19 -3.18 3.92
CA GLN A 118 -14.51 -4.44 3.63
C GLN A 118 -13.12 -4.50 4.26
N ILE A 119 -12.62 -5.72 4.50
CA ILE A 119 -11.32 -5.91 5.15
C ILE A 119 -10.15 -5.30 4.37
N GLU A 120 -10.24 -5.26 3.03
CA GLU A 120 -9.23 -4.67 2.17
C GLU A 120 -9.16 -3.14 2.32
N GLU A 121 -10.30 -2.47 2.52
CA GLU A 121 -10.34 -1.04 2.81
C GLU A 121 -9.67 -0.75 4.16
N VAL A 122 -9.89 -1.61 5.16
CA VAL A 122 -9.26 -1.51 6.48
C VAL A 122 -7.73 -1.67 6.39
N ILE A 123 -7.25 -2.55 5.51
CA ILE A 123 -5.81 -2.71 5.24
C ILE A 123 -5.26 -1.42 4.64
N GLU A 124 -5.94 -0.86 3.64
CA GLU A 124 -5.50 0.38 2.99
C GLU A 124 -5.49 1.58 3.96
N GLN A 125 -6.52 1.70 4.80
CA GLN A 125 -6.56 2.68 5.88
C GLN A 125 -5.37 2.52 6.83
N ALA A 126 -5.01 1.29 7.21
CA ALA A 126 -3.85 1.04 8.06
C ALA A 126 -2.54 1.43 7.36
N GLU A 127 -2.41 1.22 6.06
CA GLU A 127 -1.25 1.68 5.30
C GLU A 127 -1.16 3.22 5.21
N TYR A 128 -2.30 3.89 5.03
CA TYR A 128 -2.36 5.35 5.09
C TYR A 128 -2.02 5.88 6.48
N GLU A 129 -2.47 5.22 7.54
CA GLU A 129 -2.12 5.57 8.91
C GLU A 129 -0.61 5.45 9.14
N LEU A 130 0.03 4.38 8.63
CA LEU A 130 1.48 4.24 8.71
C LEU A 130 2.21 5.39 8.01
N LYS A 131 1.75 5.80 6.82
CA LYS A 131 2.29 6.98 6.11
C LYS A 131 2.05 8.26 6.91
N CYS A 132 0.86 8.41 7.50
CA CYS A 132 0.50 9.54 8.34
C CYS A 132 1.44 9.65 9.55
N VAL A 133 1.68 8.56 10.28
CA VAL A 133 2.61 8.56 11.44
C VAL A 133 4.00 9.05 11.03
N ARG A 134 4.52 8.61 9.88
CA ARG A 134 5.81 9.09 9.37
C ARG A 134 5.81 10.60 9.10
N ALA A 135 4.77 11.10 8.46
CA ALA A 135 4.61 12.54 8.22
C ALA A 135 4.42 13.34 9.51
N VAL A 136 3.74 12.78 10.52
CA VAL A 136 3.58 13.40 11.85
C VAL A 136 4.92 13.48 12.58
N ILE A 137 5.78 12.46 12.44
CA ILE A 137 7.14 12.49 12.98
C ILE A 137 7.97 13.59 12.33
N GLU A 138 7.89 13.72 11.00
CA GLU A 138 8.61 14.76 10.24
C GLU A 138 8.14 16.17 10.59
N SER A 139 6.81 16.37 10.69
CA SER A 139 6.21 17.68 10.98
C SER A 139 6.21 18.08 12.46
N LYS A 140 6.47 17.13 13.38
CA LYS A 140 6.44 17.34 14.85
C LYS A 140 5.18 18.06 15.34
N ALA A 141 4.03 17.64 14.83
CA ALA A 141 2.73 18.30 15.07
C ALA A 141 2.27 18.32 16.55
N TRP A 142 2.99 17.69 17.47
CA TRP A 142 2.74 17.74 18.91
C TRP A 142 3.38 18.96 19.61
N GLU A 143 4.21 19.73 18.89
CA GLU A 143 4.76 20.98 19.40
C GLU A 143 3.66 22.06 19.50
N PRO A 144 3.79 23.02 20.42
CA PRO A 144 2.86 24.14 20.50
C PRO A 144 2.85 24.95 19.21
N LEU A 145 1.75 25.68 18.99
CA LEU A 145 1.56 26.50 17.80
C LEU A 145 2.72 27.49 17.62
N VAL A 146 3.30 27.50 16.41
CA VAL A 146 4.45 28.35 16.06
C VAL A 146 4.11 29.84 16.18
N GLU A 147 2.92 30.23 15.72
CA GLU A 147 2.45 31.61 15.75
C GLU A 147 1.00 31.68 16.24
N LYS A 148 0.73 32.55 17.22
CA LYS A 148 -0.64 32.81 17.65
C LYS A 148 -1.41 33.54 16.56
N SER A 149 -2.70 33.23 16.41
CA SER A 149 -3.54 33.93 15.46
C SER A 149 -3.57 35.44 15.72
N PRO A 150 -3.48 36.29 14.69
CA PRO A 150 -3.70 37.72 14.83
C PRO A 150 -5.08 38.02 15.43
N GLU A 151 -5.18 39.10 16.19
CA GLU A 151 -6.46 39.54 16.75
C GLU A 151 -7.45 39.81 15.61
N GLY A 152 -8.66 39.22 15.70
CA GLY A 152 -9.69 39.35 14.67
C GLY A 152 -9.63 38.36 13.50
N GLN A 153 -8.57 37.56 13.34
CA GLN A 153 -8.42 36.60 12.22
C GLN A 153 -9.59 35.63 12.09
N TRP A 154 -10.12 35.16 13.22
CA TRP A 154 -11.20 34.18 13.29
C TRP A 154 -12.56 34.80 13.66
N ARG A 155 -12.67 36.14 13.65
CA ARG A 155 -13.93 36.82 13.94
C ARG A 155 -14.82 36.75 12.70
N TRP A 156 -15.92 35.99 12.80
CA TRP A 156 -16.93 35.92 11.76
C TRP A 156 -18.34 36.00 12.38
N PRO A 157 -19.26 36.83 11.84
CA PRO A 157 -19.08 37.75 10.72
C PRO A 157 -18.20 38.96 11.06
N VAL A 158 -17.74 39.68 10.02
CA VAL A 158 -16.83 40.85 10.13
C VAL A 158 -17.50 42.09 10.75
N VAL A 159 -18.80 41.99 11.04
CA VAL A 159 -19.66 43.10 11.47
C VAL A 159 -19.39 43.49 12.92
#